data_AF-A0A540WX06-F1
#
_entry.id   AF-A0A540WX06-F1
#
_cell.length_a   1.000
_cell.length_b   1.000
_cell.length_c   1.000
_cell.angle_alpha   90.00
_cell.angle_beta   90.00
_cell.angle_gamma   90.00
#
_symmetry.space_group_name_H-M   'P 1'
#
loop_
_entity.id
_entity.type
_entity.pdbx_description
1 polymer ?
#
loop_
_entity_poly.entity_id
_entity_poly.type
_entity_poly.pdbx_seq_one_letter_code
_entity_poly.pdbx_strand_id
1 'polypeptide(L)' 'MKRAEARMAVFQYIEGWYNLRRRHSALGYQSPANDAEPV' A
#
# COMPACT_ATOMS: atom_id res chain seq x y z
N MET A 1 8.03 -1.61 22.44
CA MET A 1 7.11 -1.04 21.45
C MET A 1 5.78 -0.71 22.14
N LYS A 2 5.34 0.53 22.09
CA LYS A 2 4.05 0.97 22.63
C LYS A 2 2.93 0.69 21.61
N ARG A 3 1.69 0.51 22.06
CA ARG A 3 0.52 0.24 21.19
C ARG A 3 0.36 1.25 20.03
N ALA A 4 0.65 2.52 20.30
CA ALA A 4 0.59 3.58 19.28
C ALA A 4 1.63 3.38 18.17
N GLU A 5 2.86 2.99 18.53
CA GLU A 5 3.94 2.72 17.58
C GLU A 5 3.60 1.50 16.71
N ALA A 6 3.06 0.44 17.31
CA ALA A 6 2.61 -0.73 16.57
C ALA A 6 1.50 -0.38 15.56
N ARG A 7 0.52 0.44 15.96
CA ARG A 7 -0.55 0.89 15.06
C ARG A 7 0.00 1.68 13.89
N MET A 8 0.97 2.56 14.15
CA MET A 8 1.58 3.39 13.12
C MET A 8 2.45 2.57 12.16
N ALA A 9 3.22 1.60 12.66
CA ALA A 9 4.00 0.69 11.84
C ALA A 9 3.11 -0.13 10.90
N VAL A 10 1.99 -0.67 11.41
CA VAL A 10 1.00 -1.39 10.59
C VAL A 10 0.39 -0.48 9.53
N PHE A 11 0.00 0.74 9.89
CA PHE A 11 -0.54 1.72 8.95
C PHE A 11 0.46 2.03 7.81
N GLN A 12 1.71 2.33 8.16
CA GLN A 12 2.77 2.60 7.19
C GLN A 12 3.02 1.41 6.25
N TYR A 13 3.01 0.20 6.79
CA TYR A 13 3.15 -1.00 5.98
C TYR A 13 1.95 -1.19 5.03
N ILE A 14 0.72 -1.04 5.52
CA ILE A 14 -0.47 -1.27 4.71
C ILE A 14 -0.59 -0.21 3.61
N GLU A 15 -0.55 1.07 3.96
CA GLU A 15 -0.81 2.17 3.01
C GLU A 15 0.43 2.54 2.18
N GLY A 16 1.60 2.60 2.82
CA GLY A 16 2.85 3.04 2.18
C GLY A 16 3.60 1.93 1.44
N TRP A 17 3.25 0.66 1.65
CA TRP A 17 3.93 -0.45 1.01
C TRP A 17 2.93 -1.42 0.35
N TYR A 18 2.09 -2.08 1.14
CA TYR A 18 1.28 -3.19 0.68
C TYR A 18 0.25 -2.79 -0.39
N ASN A 19 -0.61 -1.82 -0.10
CA ASN A 19 -1.70 -1.42 -1.00
C ASN A 19 -1.18 -0.88 -2.35
N LEU A 20 -0.05 -0.18 -2.33
CA LEU A 20 0.59 0.37 -3.52
C LEU A 20 1.10 -0.69 -4.49
N ARG A 21 1.55 -1.85 -3.98
CA ARG A 21 2.17 -2.92 -4.80
C ARG A 21 1.27 -4.14 -5.00
N ARG A 22 0.21 -4.27 -4.20
CA ARG A 22 -0.73 -5.37 -4.33
C ARG A 22 -1.45 -5.24 -5.67
N ARG A 23 -1.65 -6.36 -6.35
CA ARG A 23 -2.54 -6.45 -7.51
C ARG A 23 -3.98 -6.36 -7.04
N HIS A 24 -4.76 -5.48 -7.66
CA HIS A 24 -6.18 -5.34 -7.36
C HIS A 24 -6.99 -5.84 -8.55
N SER A 25 -8.00 -6.69 -8.30
CA SER A 25 -8.88 -7.19 -9.36
C SER A 25 -9.66 -6.07 -10.05
N ALA A 26 -10.01 -5.01 -9.32
CA ALA A 26 -10.62 -3.80 -9.86
C ALA A 26 -9.73 -3.05 -10.86
N LEU A 27 -8.41 -3.27 -10.80
CA LEU A 27 -7.41 -2.72 -11.72
C LEU A 27 -6.95 -3.77 -12.73
N GLY A 28 -7.76 -4.79 -13.04
CA GLY A 28 -7.37 -5.84 -13.98
C GLY A 28 -6.18 -6.68 -13.50
N TYR A 29 -6.03 -6.85 -12.18
CA TYR A 29 -4.87 -7.49 -11.54
C TYR A 29 -3.55 -6.73 -11.75
N GLN A 30 -3.62 -5.42 -11.99
CA GLN A 30 -2.49 -4.52 -11.95
C GLN A 30 -2.35 -3.89 -10.56
N SER A 31 -1.15 -3.37 -10.31
CA SER A 31 -0.77 -2.69 -9.08
C SER A 31 -0.79 -1.18 -9.36
N PRO A 32 -1.32 -0.33 -8.45
CA PRO A 32 -1.37 1.12 -8.66
C PRO A 32 0.00 1.73 -8.96
N ALA A 33 1.07 1.18 -8.38
CA ALA A 33 2.44 1.62 -8.68
C ALA A 33 2.88 1.43 -10.14
N ASN A 34 2.19 0.59 -10.92
CA ASN A 34 2.45 0.39 -12.34
C ASN A 34 1.59 1.32 -13.23
N ASP A 35 0.44 1.76 -12.71
CA ASP A 35 -0.52 2.61 -13.42
C ASP A 35 -0.33 4.10 -13.10
N ALA A 36 0.48 4.42 -12.08
CA ALA A 36 0.93 5.76 -11.79
C ALA A 36 1.86 6.23 -12.92
N GLU A 37 1.27 6.75 -13.99
CA GLU A 37 1.96 7.62 -14.95
C GLU A 37 2.75 8.69 -14.16
N PRO A 38 4.03 8.91 -14.46
CA PRO A 38 4.80 9.96 -13.83
C PRO A 38 4.16 11.30 -14.19
N VAL A 39 3.55 11.95 -13.20
CA VAL A 39 3.08 13.33 -13.30
C VAL A 39 4.26 14.29 -13.45
#